data_AF-A0A940P0T4-F1
#
_entry.id   AF-A0A940P0T4-F1
#
_cell.length_a   1.000
_cell.length_b   1.000
_cell.length_c   1.000
_cell.angle_alpha   90.00
_cell.angle_beta   90.00
_cell.angle_gamma   90.00
#
_symmetry.space_group_name_H-M   'P 1'
#
loop_
_entity.id
_entity.type
_entity.pdbx_description
1 polymer ?
#
loop_
_entity_poly.entity_id
_entity_poly.type
_entity_poly.pdbx_seq_one_letter_code
_entity_poly.pdbx_strand_id
1 'polypeptide(L)'
;MKYRRFSVCCAVAVLIGGMNLSRAAFADTEPDAGTVTDPVLSDTLCDDTSEAELLQEDVEDIEEAPDCDFVSLFPAAATTAVSVYNPELHNTWLDTAVYDTCTYYNGGSVGSAVLLNGTMYVVGKGKATAALKDVADFTHVYAQNEKGVYTHGDLVLKKDGTLLANGKEQKQCGITSLEYGCGSTDNHELYAFIPYTDMFINTFVTDSFSRFLPDQEVPQLFYSMGDGVVAFHVNYSETGAIRATRSNVGIVAPRIVAGDLFVDNLDVLYRLDTEPDIKLNWITNYVKSLECIGEKNGCKLFRYTLTNNRTGEVVSNVKAEDPSVIMRKELSAGSGKTVSCVITRNRQLSGTCSGKQFTVTNVETVLHADTVSGKVCLYFLRTDGSIWMYNFDTKACTELASGSGSGVKGDVNGDGKFNTDDLKLMQNWVGSENSTIANWKCGDLNKDNSLDSTDLALMKRDLMH
;
A
#
# COMPACT_ATOMS: atom_id res chain seq x y z
N MET A 1 25.62 -18.58 -28.76
CA MET A 1 24.92 -19.79 -29.26
C MET A 1 23.84 -20.17 -28.25
N LYS A 2 22.60 -20.31 -28.73
CA LYS A 2 21.41 -20.92 -28.12
C LYS A 2 20.96 -20.41 -26.73
N TYR A 3 20.11 -19.38 -26.74
CA TYR A 3 19.02 -19.22 -25.77
C TYR A 3 17.81 -20.05 -26.26
N ARG A 4 17.22 -20.87 -25.39
CA ARG A 4 15.90 -21.49 -25.59
C ARG A 4 14.84 -20.58 -24.95
N ARG A 5 13.89 -20.12 -25.77
CA ARG A 5 12.65 -19.46 -25.36
C ARG A 5 11.66 -20.54 -24.91
N PHE A 6 10.98 -20.32 -23.78
CA PHE A 6 9.66 -20.88 -23.55
C PHE A 6 8.64 -19.77 -23.81
N SER A 7 7.76 -20.04 -24.77
CA SER A 7 6.60 -19.25 -25.14
C SER A 7 5.39 -20.06 -24.67
N VAL A 8 4.49 -19.47 -23.91
CA VAL A 8 3.16 -20.05 -23.67
C VAL A 8 2.16 -19.10 -24.30
N CYS A 9 1.54 -19.59 -25.37
CA CYS A 9 0.45 -18.95 -26.09
C CYS A 9 -0.85 -19.12 -25.30
N CYS A 10 -1.62 -18.05 -25.10
CA CYS A 10 -3.06 -18.16 -24.90
C CYS A 10 -3.74 -18.27 -26.27
N ALA A 11 -4.40 -19.40 -26.50
CA ALA A 11 -5.24 -19.63 -27.66
C ALA A 11 -6.61 -18.95 -27.42
N VAL A 12 -6.96 -17.98 -28.25
CA VAL A 12 -8.34 -17.47 -28.37
C VAL A 12 -8.99 -18.19 -29.53
N ALA A 13 -10.02 -18.98 -29.25
CA ALA A 13 -10.86 -19.60 -30.25
C ALA A 13 -11.73 -18.54 -30.94
N VAL A 14 -11.46 -18.29 -32.22
CA VAL A 14 -12.31 -17.48 -33.11
C VAL A 14 -13.37 -18.40 -33.72
N LEU A 15 -14.63 -18.22 -33.33
CA LEU A 15 -15.77 -18.75 -34.08
C LEU A 15 -16.16 -17.72 -35.14
N ILE A 16 -15.90 -18.09 -36.39
CA ILE A 16 -16.24 -17.36 -37.61
C ILE A 16 -17.72 -17.63 -37.90
N GLY A 17 -18.52 -16.57 -37.99
CA GLY A 17 -19.90 -16.60 -38.46
C GLY A 17 -20.26 -15.27 -39.11
N GLY A 18 -19.72 -15.01 -40.30
CA GLY A 18 -20.07 -13.86 -41.11
C GLY A 18 -21.28 -14.16 -42.00
N MET A 19 -22.31 -13.31 -41.92
CA MET A 19 -23.17 -12.99 -43.06
C MET A 19 -23.46 -11.49 -43.05
N ASN A 20 -23.06 -10.83 -44.15
CA ASN A 20 -23.42 -9.47 -44.50
C ASN A 20 -24.92 -9.37 -44.84
N LEU A 21 -25.56 -8.23 -44.55
CA LEU A 21 -26.13 -7.32 -45.56
C LEU A 21 -26.86 -6.09 -44.96
N SER A 22 -26.41 -4.91 -45.40
CA SER A 22 -27.15 -3.68 -45.75
C SER A 22 -28.17 -3.02 -44.79
N ARG A 23 -27.75 -1.86 -44.25
CA ARG A 23 -28.28 -0.49 -44.48
C ARG A 23 -29.80 -0.32 -44.74
N ALA A 24 -30.51 0.29 -43.80
CA ALA A 24 -31.62 1.23 -44.05
C ALA A 24 -31.83 2.16 -42.84
N ALA A 25 -32.19 3.40 -43.13
CA ALA A 25 -32.45 4.50 -42.19
C ALA A 25 -33.95 4.63 -41.87
N PHE A 26 -34.29 5.68 -41.11
CA PHE A 26 -35.60 6.12 -40.57
C PHE A 26 -35.98 5.45 -39.23
N ALA A 27 -36.68 6.06 -38.29
CA ALA A 27 -37.00 7.43 -37.85
C ALA A 27 -37.97 7.22 -36.66
N ASP A 28 -37.97 8.15 -35.71
CA ASP A 28 -38.96 8.43 -34.65
C ASP A 28 -40.23 7.55 -34.58
N THR A 29 -40.52 7.01 -33.39
CA THR A 29 -41.81 7.20 -32.67
C THR A 29 -41.87 6.36 -31.39
N GLU A 30 -41.94 7.05 -30.24
CA GLU A 30 -42.76 6.64 -29.08
C GLU A 30 -44.26 6.71 -29.50
N PRO A 31 -45.21 5.92 -28.93
CA PRO A 31 -45.56 6.06 -27.51
C PRO A 31 -46.15 4.82 -26.78
N ASP A 32 -46.30 5.04 -25.47
CA ASP A 32 -47.38 4.64 -24.56
C ASP A 32 -47.52 3.21 -23.98
N ALA A 33 -47.42 3.21 -22.65
CA ALA A 33 -48.32 2.64 -21.65
C ALA A 33 -49.28 1.49 -22.05
N GLY A 34 -49.14 0.37 -21.35
CA GLY A 34 -50.14 -0.70 -21.31
C GLY A 34 -49.83 -1.74 -20.26
N THR A 35 -50.46 -1.57 -19.10
CA THR A 35 -50.70 -2.58 -18.05
C THR A 35 -51.12 -3.95 -18.60
N VAL A 36 -50.82 -5.06 -17.90
CA VAL A 36 -51.79 -6.09 -17.44
C VAL A 36 -51.10 -7.43 -17.05
N THR A 37 -51.40 -7.85 -15.81
CA THR A 37 -51.50 -9.20 -15.21
C THR A 37 -50.29 -10.11 -14.98
N ASP A 38 -50.13 -10.45 -13.70
CA ASP A 38 -49.62 -11.73 -13.17
C ASP A 38 -50.32 -12.95 -13.77
N PRO A 39 -49.62 -14.09 -13.78
CA PRO A 39 -50.27 -15.36 -13.49
C PRO A 39 -49.64 -16.07 -12.28
N VAL A 40 -50.53 -16.40 -11.36
CA VAL A 40 -50.49 -17.52 -10.42
C VAL A 40 -50.14 -18.83 -11.14
N LEU A 41 -49.38 -19.71 -10.48
CA LEU A 41 -49.39 -21.20 -10.50
C LEU A 41 -48.04 -21.65 -9.88
N SER A 42 -47.88 -22.69 -9.09
CA SER A 42 -48.77 -23.66 -8.45
C SER A 42 -47.87 -24.57 -7.62
N ASP A 43 -48.36 -25.01 -6.47
CA ASP A 43 -47.82 -26.15 -5.73
C ASP A 43 -47.71 -27.39 -6.62
N THR A 44 -46.58 -28.09 -6.52
CA THR A 44 -46.55 -29.54 -6.70
C THR A 44 -45.53 -30.15 -5.75
N LEU A 45 -46.06 -30.87 -4.76
CA LEU A 45 -45.40 -31.91 -4.00
C LEU A 45 -44.93 -33.02 -4.95
N CYS A 46 -43.70 -33.52 -4.74
CA CYS A 46 -43.39 -34.93 -4.87
C CYS A 46 -42.33 -35.30 -3.81
N ASP A 47 -42.76 -36.19 -2.94
CA ASP A 47 -41.99 -37.09 -2.10
C ASP A 47 -41.11 -37.98 -3.01
N ASP A 48 -39.87 -38.25 -2.60
CA ASP A 48 -39.29 -39.59 -2.75
C ASP A 48 -37.94 -39.69 -2.02
N THR A 49 -37.96 -40.60 -1.05
CA THR A 49 -36.82 -41.19 -0.37
C THR A 49 -35.96 -42.00 -1.34
N SER A 50 -34.64 -41.81 -1.31
CA SER A 50 -33.70 -42.93 -1.54
C SER A 50 -32.37 -42.69 -0.85
N GLU A 51 -31.96 -43.76 -0.17
CA GLU A 51 -30.71 -43.94 0.55
C GLU A 51 -29.51 -43.72 -0.38
N ALA A 52 -28.53 -42.94 0.07
CA ALA A 52 -27.21 -42.88 -0.56
C ALA A 52 -26.24 -43.72 0.25
N GLU A 53 -25.82 -44.81 -0.37
CA GLU A 53 -24.84 -45.78 0.09
C GLU A 53 -23.52 -45.13 0.52
N LEU A 54 -22.99 -45.68 1.61
CA LEU A 54 -21.62 -45.53 2.08
C LEU A 54 -20.64 -46.03 1.01
N LEU A 55 -19.82 -45.14 0.49
CA LEU A 55 -18.53 -45.49 -0.10
C LEU A 55 -17.43 -44.87 0.77
N GLN A 56 -16.83 -45.74 1.59
CA GLN A 56 -15.47 -45.57 2.08
C GLN A 56 -14.55 -45.77 0.88
N GLU A 57 -13.84 -44.71 0.47
CA GLU A 57 -12.66 -44.84 -0.37
C GLU A 57 -11.41 -44.53 0.44
N ASP A 58 -10.38 -45.27 0.08
CA ASP A 58 -9.20 -45.59 0.84
C ASP A 58 -8.25 -44.40 1.05
N VAL A 59 -7.66 -44.37 2.25
CA VAL A 59 -6.54 -43.51 2.60
C VAL A 59 -5.30 -44.09 1.93
N GLU A 60 -4.96 -43.59 0.75
CA GLU A 60 -3.64 -43.81 0.14
C GLU A 60 -2.66 -42.70 0.56
N ASP A 61 -1.43 -43.17 0.77
CA ASP A 61 -0.28 -42.51 1.39
C ASP A 61 0.05 -41.12 0.83
N ILE A 62 0.15 -40.13 1.73
CA ILE A 62 0.86 -38.88 1.44
C ILE A 62 2.35 -39.16 1.63
N GLU A 63 3.06 -39.37 0.52
CA GLU A 63 4.52 -39.38 0.50
C GLU A 63 5.09 -38.07 1.06
N GLU A 64 5.98 -38.20 2.06
CA GLU A 64 6.80 -37.13 2.61
C GLU A 64 7.62 -36.46 1.51
N ALA A 65 7.43 -35.14 1.33
CA ALA A 65 8.30 -34.34 0.48
C ALA A 65 9.70 -34.24 1.13
N PRO A 66 10.79 -34.32 0.34
CA PRO A 66 12.15 -34.44 0.85
C PRO A 66 12.64 -33.17 1.56
N ASP A 67 13.41 -33.39 2.63
CA ASP A 67 14.14 -32.41 3.42
C ASP A 67 14.80 -31.33 2.56
N CYS A 68 14.26 -30.11 2.65
CA CYS A 68 14.93 -28.91 2.19
C CYS A 68 15.90 -28.47 3.30
N ASP A 69 17.15 -28.95 3.24
CA ASP A 69 18.27 -28.42 4.01
C ASP A 69 18.45 -26.91 3.71
N PHE A 70 17.80 -26.06 4.50
CA PHE A 70 18.06 -24.63 4.48
C PHE A 70 19.33 -24.35 5.28
N VAL A 71 20.42 -24.13 4.56
CA VAL A 71 21.66 -23.57 5.09
C VAL A 71 21.33 -22.23 5.76
N SER A 72 21.49 -22.16 7.08
CA SER A 72 21.35 -20.93 7.86
C SER A 72 22.32 -19.87 7.32
N LEU A 73 21.81 -18.79 6.72
CA LEU A 73 22.61 -17.68 6.20
C LEU A 73 23.06 -16.67 7.28
N PHE A 74 22.92 -17.00 8.56
CA PHE A 74 23.42 -16.17 9.66
C PHE A 74 24.41 -16.96 10.51
N PRO A 75 25.73 -16.66 10.44
CA PRO A 75 26.62 -17.06 11.52
C PRO A 75 26.20 -16.32 12.79
N ALA A 76 26.20 -17.05 13.91
CA ALA A 76 26.09 -16.48 15.25
C ALA A 76 27.03 -15.27 15.39
N ALA A 77 26.49 -14.17 15.93
CA ALA A 77 27.14 -12.88 16.01
C ALA A 77 28.54 -12.96 16.64
N ALA A 78 29.57 -12.88 15.81
CA ALA A 78 30.88 -12.40 16.25
C ALA A 78 30.75 -10.88 16.39
N THR A 79 30.66 -10.40 17.62
CA THR A 79 30.62 -8.98 17.98
C THR A 79 31.93 -8.29 17.63
N THR A 80 32.08 -7.88 16.37
CA THR A 80 32.95 -6.76 16.01
C THR A 80 32.19 -5.48 16.32
N ALA A 81 32.75 -4.64 17.18
CA ALA A 81 32.14 -3.38 17.59
C ALA A 81 31.86 -2.50 16.35
N VAL A 82 30.61 -2.44 15.92
CA VAL A 82 30.14 -1.49 14.91
C VAL A 82 30.12 -0.12 15.60
N SER A 83 30.91 0.83 15.08
CA SER A 83 30.88 2.21 15.55
C SER A 83 29.48 2.79 15.28
N VAL A 84 28.69 2.98 16.33
CA VAL A 84 27.38 3.64 16.24
C VAL A 84 27.61 5.14 16.08
N TYR A 85 27.18 5.71 14.95
CA TYR A 85 27.16 7.17 14.79
C TYR A 85 25.94 7.73 15.52
N ASN A 86 26.19 8.49 16.59
CA ASN A 86 25.16 9.05 17.48
C ASN A 86 25.45 10.53 17.80
N PRO A 87 25.20 11.47 16.88
CA PRO A 87 25.10 12.87 17.27
C PRO A 87 23.80 13.04 18.08
N GLU A 88 23.89 13.72 19.22
CA GLU A 88 22.83 13.93 20.21
C GLU A 88 21.55 14.51 19.57
N LEU A 89 20.64 13.63 19.16
CA LEU A 89 19.24 13.96 18.93
C LEU A 89 18.46 13.25 20.03
N HIS A 90 17.83 14.03 20.90
CA HIS A 90 16.91 13.53 21.91
C HIS A 90 15.52 14.09 21.61
N ASN A 91 14.51 13.21 21.52
CA ASN A 91 13.10 13.56 21.47
C ASN A 91 12.63 14.43 20.28
N THR A 92 13.22 14.25 19.09
CA THR A 92 12.73 14.91 17.87
C THR A 92 11.78 14.01 17.10
N TRP A 93 10.70 14.59 16.56
CA TRP A 93 9.70 13.88 15.75
C TRP A 93 9.42 14.64 14.46
N LEU A 94 9.20 13.88 13.39
CA LEU A 94 8.95 14.38 12.05
C LEU A 94 7.45 14.61 11.86
N ASP A 95 7.08 15.85 11.59
CA ASP A 95 5.77 16.17 11.05
C ASP A 95 5.74 15.77 9.56
N THR A 96 4.80 14.88 9.23
CA THR A 96 4.38 14.55 7.86
C THR A 96 5.50 14.36 6.83
N ALA A 97 6.35 13.35 7.05
CA ALA A 97 7.11 12.75 5.95
C ALA A 97 6.17 11.85 5.14
N VAL A 98 5.47 12.41 4.14
CA VAL A 98 5.04 11.60 3.00
C VAL A 98 6.32 11.31 2.21
N TYR A 99 6.95 10.18 2.50
CA TYR A 99 8.03 9.69 1.67
C TYR A 99 7.42 8.73 0.66
N ASP A 100 7.43 9.14 -0.60
CA ASP A 100 7.27 8.25 -1.72
C ASP A 100 8.58 8.31 -2.52
N THR A 101 9.31 7.19 -2.55
CA THR A 101 10.62 7.15 -3.18
C THR A 101 10.44 6.92 -4.68
N CYS A 102 10.19 7.99 -5.44
CA CYS A 102 10.19 7.91 -6.89
C CYS A 102 11.63 7.73 -7.40
N THR A 103 11.90 6.75 -8.26
CA THR A 103 13.22 6.57 -8.89
C THR A 103 13.50 7.62 -10.00
N TYR A 104 12.48 8.43 -10.33
CA TYR A 104 12.47 9.32 -11.50
C TYR A 104 11.65 10.60 -11.24
N TYR A 105 12.23 11.59 -10.55
CA TYR A 105 11.66 12.95 -10.61
C TYR A 105 12.18 13.69 -11.85
N ASN A 106 11.28 14.21 -12.70
CA ASN A 106 11.62 15.05 -13.86
C ASN A 106 12.65 14.43 -14.84
N GLY A 107 12.48 13.15 -15.19
CA GLY A 107 13.18 12.50 -16.31
C GLY A 107 14.64 12.07 -16.04
N GLY A 108 15.09 12.01 -14.78
CA GLY A 108 16.43 11.54 -14.43
C GLY A 108 16.44 10.32 -13.50
N SER A 109 17.14 9.26 -13.90
CA SER A 109 17.24 7.94 -13.25
C SER A 109 17.97 7.86 -11.89
N VAL A 110 18.05 8.93 -11.10
CA VAL A 110 19.19 9.06 -10.16
C VAL A 110 18.89 9.70 -8.79
N GLY A 111 17.63 9.76 -8.37
CA GLY A 111 17.32 10.20 -7.01
C GLY A 111 15.90 9.89 -6.57
N SER A 112 15.68 9.90 -5.24
CA SER A 112 14.37 9.74 -4.60
C SER A 112 13.84 11.06 -4.07
N ALA A 113 12.53 11.26 -4.11
CA ALA A 113 11.87 12.43 -3.54
C ALA A 113 11.45 12.18 -2.07
N VAL A 114 11.41 13.24 -1.27
CA VAL A 114 10.84 13.22 0.08
C VAL A 114 10.15 14.57 0.36
N LEU A 115 8.92 14.54 0.84
CA LEU A 115 8.19 15.74 1.26
C LEU A 115 8.42 15.98 2.76
N LEU A 116 8.93 17.16 3.11
CA LEU A 116 9.21 17.57 4.49
C LEU A 116 8.71 18.99 4.73
N ASN A 117 7.75 19.18 5.65
CA ASN A 117 7.23 20.50 6.04
C ASN A 117 6.81 21.37 4.83
N GLY A 118 6.14 20.74 3.85
CA GLY A 118 5.72 21.39 2.61
C GLY A 118 6.82 21.69 1.60
N THR A 119 8.04 21.24 1.85
CA THR A 119 9.17 21.31 0.90
C THR A 119 9.49 19.91 0.39
N MET A 120 9.42 19.71 -0.92
CA MET A 120 9.83 18.47 -1.56
C MET A 120 11.33 18.52 -1.87
N TYR A 121 12.08 17.59 -1.33
CA TYR A 121 13.51 17.40 -1.59
C TYR A 121 13.73 16.25 -2.56
N VAL A 122 14.66 16.43 -3.50
CA VAL A 122 15.20 15.35 -4.34
C VAL A 122 16.57 14.96 -3.80
N VAL A 123 16.76 13.68 -3.52
CA VAL A 123 17.92 13.13 -2.83
C VAL A 123 18.65 12.14 -3.74
N GLY A 124 19.95 12.33 -3.90
CA GLY A 124 20.80 11.50 -4.76
C GLY A 124 22.02 12.27 -5.24
N LYS A 125 22.98 11.58 -5.88
CA LYS A 125 24.23 12.16 -6.41
C LYS A 125 25.01 12.98 -5.38
N GLY A 126 24.97 12.56 -4.12
CA GLY A 126 25.64 13.18 -2.98
C GLY A 126 24.98 14.47 -2.48
N LYS A 127 23.71 14.72 -2.82
CA LYS A 127 23.00 15.96 -2.47
C LYS A 127 21.56 15.70 -2.05
N ALA A 128 21.01 16.63 -1.27
CA ALA A 128 19.58 16.81 -1.06
C ALA A 128 19.21 18.21 -1.56
N THR A 129 18.37 18.30 -2.58
CA THR A 129 18.01 19.57 -3.23
C THR A 129 16.54 19.87 -3.01
N ALA A 130 16.21 21.01 -2.42
CA ALA A 130 14.84 21.49 -2.34
C ALA A 130 14.32 21.79 -3.75
N ALA A 131 13.42 20.95 -4.26
CA ALA A 131 12.92 21.00 -5.63
C ALA A 131 11.65 21.84 -5.75
N LEU A 132 10.72 21.71 -4.79
CA LEU A 132 9.46 22.46 -4.77
C LEU A 132 9.11 22.84 -3.32
N LYS A 133 8.50 24.02 -3.15
CA LYS A 133 7.91 24.49 -1.89
C LYS A 133 6.39 24.45 -1.97
N ASP A 134 5.71 24.67 -0.85
CA ASP A 134 4.25 24.74 -0.76
C ASP A 134 3.57 23.50 -1.35
N VAL A 135 4.20 22.35 -1.17
CA VAL A 135 3.66 21.05 -1.55
C VAL A 135 2.79 20.56 -0.41
N ALA A 136 1.56 20.17 -0.72
CA ALA A 136 0.63 19.52 0.21
C ALA A 136 0.82 18.01 0.18
N ASP A 137 0.95 17.43 -1.02
CA ASP A 137 1.04 15.98 -1.20
C ASP A 137 1.83 15.61 -2.46
N PHE A 138 2.31 14.37 -2.53
CA PHE A 138 3.07 13.84 -3.66
C PHE A 138 2.91 12.33 -3.78
N THR A 139 2.72 11.85 -5.01
CA THR A 139 2.79 10.43 -5.36
C THR A 139 3.46 10.27 -6.73
N HIS A 140 3.94 9.07 -7.03
CA HIS A 140 4.32 8.71 -8.39
C HIS A 140 3.32 7.75 -9.05
N VAL A 141 3.45 7.61 -10.36
CA VAL A 141 2.79 6.57 -11.16
C VAL A 141 3.80 5.91 -12.08
N TYR A 142 3.75 4.58 -12.15
CA TYR A 142 4.52 3.79 -13.11
C TYR A 142 3.58 2.84 -13.83
N ALA A 143 3.21 3.21 -15.06
CA ALA A 143 2.23 2.47 -15.84
C ALA A 143 2.62 2.46 -17.32
N GLN A 144 2.09 1.49 -18.07
CA GLN A 144 2.20 1.50 -19.53
C GLN A 144 1.39 2.65 -20.11
N ASN A 145 1.96 3.35 -21.09
CA ASN A 145 1.22 4.31 -21.90
C ASN A 145 0.38 3.60 -22.99
N GLU A 146 -0.27 4.38 -23.87
CA GLU A 146 -1.13 3.88 -24.95
C GLU A 146 -0.40 2.98 -25.97
N LYS A 147 0.94 2.97 -25.96
CA LYS A 147 1.80 2.16 -26.83
C LYS A 147 2.36 0.92 -26.11
N GLY A 148 1.92 0.64 -24.88
CA GLY A 148 2.46 -0.42 -24.05
C GLY A 148 3.84 -0.10 -23.45
N VAL A 149 4.29 1.16 -23.54
CA VAL A 149 5.61 1.58 -23.04
C VAL A 149 5.47 2.07 -21.61
N TYR A 150 6.15 1.40 -20.69
CA TYR A 150 6.22 1.83 -19.30
C TYR A 150 6.81 3.23 -19.16
N THR A 151 6.07 4.10 -18.49
CA THR A 151 6.38 5.52 -18.33
C THR A 151 6.20 5.91 -16.87
N HIS A 152 7.09 6.77 -16.38
CA HIS A 152 7.03 7.32 -15.02
C HIS A 152 6.35 8.70 -15.02
N GLY A 153 5.54 8.93 -14.00
CA GLY A 153 4.89 10.20 -13.70
C GLY A 153 5.05 10.61 -12.26
N ASP A 154 5.24 11.89 -12.06
CA ASP A 154 5.27 12.57 -10.77
C ASP A 154 3.98 13.39 -10.64
N LEU A 155 3.20 13.14 -9.59
CA LEU A 155 2.02 13.95 -9.26
C LEU A 155 2.31 14.74 -7.99
N VAL A 156 2.20 16.06 -8.07
CA VAL A 156 2.44 16.98 -6.94
C VAL A 156 1.18 17.80 -6.72
N LEU A 157 0.61 17.73 -5.52
CA LEU A 157 -0.46 18.61 -5.07
C LEU A 157 0.14 19.75 -4.26
N LYS A 158 -0.20 20.98 -4.62
CA LYS A 158 0.25 22.20 -3.94
C LYS A 158 -0.75 22.59 -2.85
N LYS A 159 -0.30 23.33 -1.83
CA LYS A 159 -1.15 23.80 -0.71
C LYS A 159 -2.29 24.73 -1.15
N ASP A 160 -2.18 25.34 -2.32
CA ASP A 160 -3.25 26.15 -2.93
C ASP A 160 -4.26 25.32 -3.74
N GLY A 161 -4.12 23.99 -3.76
CA GLY A 161 -4.97 23.07 -4.53
C GLY A 161 -4.49 22.83 -5.97
N THR A 162 -3.41 23.46 -6.41
CA THR A 162 -2.86 23.25 -7.77
C THR A 162 -2.29 21.85 -7.90
N LEU A 163 -2.74 21.08 -8.89
CA LEU A 163 -2.20 19.77 -9.22
C LEU A 163 -1.20 19.87 -10.38
N LEU A 164 0.01 19.35 -10.19
CA LEU A 164 1.05 19.25 -11.22
C LEU A 164 1.29 17.78 -11.56
N ALA A 165 1.36 17.45 -12.85
CA ALA A 165 1.88 16.18 -13.34
C ALA A 165 3.16 16.41 -14.15
N ASN A 166 4.28 15.82 -13.75
CA ASN A 166 5.62 16.09 -14.28
C ASN A 166 5.91 17.61 -14.38
N GLY A 167 5.50 18.37 -13.37
CA GLY A 167 5.67 19.82 -13.30
C GLY A 167 4.72 20.64 -14.19
N LYS A 168 3.82 20.00 -14.95
CA LYS A 168 2.78 20.68 -15.74
C LYS A 168 1.46 20.71 -14.99
N GLU A 169 0.84 21.87 -14.90
CA GLU A 169 -0.47 22.04 -14.26
C GLU A 169 -1.56 21.20 -14.95
N GLN A 170 -2.40 20.57 -14.14
CA GLN A 170 -3.52 19.75 -14.58
C GLN A 170 -4.82 20.53 -14.42
N LYS A 171 -5.76 20.33 -15.35
CA LYS A 171 -7.08 20.97 -15.30
C LYS A 171 -8.03 20.36 -14.25
N GLN A 172 -7.60 19.30 -13.56
CA GLN A 172 -8.44 18.65 -12.55
C GLN A 172 -8.53 19.54 -11.31
N CYS A 173 -9.75 19.88 -10.93
CA CYS A 173 -10.02 20.68 -9.73
C CYS A 173 -10.51 19.77 -8.59
N GLY A 174 -10.28 20.20 -7.35
CA GLY A 174 -10.88 19.59 -6.16
C GLY A 174 -10.15 18.37 -5.57
N ILE A 175 -9.00 17.97 -6.13
CA ILE A 175 -8.14 16.94 -5.52
C ILE A 175 -7.56 17.48 -4.22
N THR A 176 -7.76 16.75 -3.13
CA THR A 176 -7.30 17.12 -1.78
C THR A 176 -6.24 16.18 -1.23
N SER A 177 -6.11 14.98 -1.79
CA SER A 177 -5.05 14.02 -1.44
C SER A 177 -4.58 13.21 -2.65
N LEU A 178 -3.35 12.71 -2.58
CA LEU A 178 -2.72 11.87 -3.59
C LEU A 178 -2.23 10.56 -2.97
N GLU A 179 -2.54 9.43 -3.61
CA GLU A 179 -2.05 8.13 -3.15
C GLU A 179 -1.96 7.16 -4.32
N TYR A 180 -0.84 6.45 -4.42
CA TYR A 180 -0.58 5.42 -5.43
C TYR A 180 -0.92 5.80 -6.88
N GLY A 181 -0.57 7.00 -7.31
CA GLY A 181 -0.87 7.50 -8.66
C GLY A 181 -2.34 7.87 -8.89
N CYS A 182 -3.14 7.91 -7.82
CA CYS A 182 -4.51 8.39 -7.81
C CYS A 182 -4.62 9.70 -7.03
N GLY A 183 -5.70 10.44 -7.26
CA GLY A 183 -6.09 11.58 -6.44
C GLY A 183 -7.53 11.43 -5.97
N SER A 184 -7.80 11.81 -4.73
CA SER A 184 -9.15 11.80 -4.17
C SER A 184 -9.59 13.19 -3.73
N THR A 185 -10.92 13.37 -3.62
CA THR A 185 -11.55 14.63 -3.21
C THR A 185 -12.28 14.46 -1.88
N ASP A 186 -12.58 15.57 -1.20
CA ASP A 186 -13.36 15.57 0.05
C ASP A 186 -14.81 15.07 -0.16
N ASN A 187 -15.28 15.01 -1.41
CA ASN A 187 -16.58 14.48 -1.78
C ASN A 187 -16.52 12.98 -2.14
N HIS A 188 -15.48 12.26 -1.71
CA HIS A 188 -15.31 10.83 -1.93
C HIS A 188 -15.15 10.44 -3.41
N GLU A 189 -14.74 11.36 -4.27
CA GLU A 189 -14.41 11.03 -5.66
C GLU A 189 -12.96 10.51 -5.73
N LEU A 190 -12.74 9.49 -6.56
CA LEU A 190 -11.42 8.96 -6.86
C LEU A 190 -11.13 9.07 -8.36
N TYR A 191 -9.96 9.59 -8.68
CA TYR A 191 -9.43 9.71 -10.03
C TYR A 191 -8.11 8.98 -10.15
N ALA A 192 -7.98 8.15 -11.19
CA ALA A 192 -6.71 7.51 -11.54
C ALA A 192 -5.99 8.35 -12.60
N PHE A 193 -4.69 8.61 -12.41
CA PHE A 193 -3.86 9.35 -13.35
C PHE A 193 -2.95 8.42 -14.13
N ILE A 194 -2.88 8.63 -15.44
CA ILE A 194 -2.22 7.71 -16.34
C ILE A 194 -1.35 8.46 -17.35
N PRO A 195 -0.12 7.98 -17.62
CA PRO A 195 0.73 8.56 -18.65
C PRO A 195 0.09 8.37 -20.03
N TYR A 196 0.02 9.44 -20.81
CA TYR A 196 -0.45 9.43 -22.19
C TYR A 196 0.43 10.34 -23.03
N THR A 197 1.14 9.76 -24.01
CA THR A 197 2.15 10.44 -24.82
C THR A 197 3.17 11.26 -24.02
N ASP A 198 2.88 12.54 -23.77
CA ASP A 198 3.71 13.60 -23.18
C ASP A 198 2.98 14.39 -22.07
N MET A 199 1.82 13.88 -21.64
CA MET A 199 0.97 14.41 -20.59
C MET A 199 0.43 13.30 -19.69
N PHE A 200 -0.27 13.71 -18.64
CA PHE A 200 -1.10 12.83 -17.84
C PHE A 200 -2.54 13.13 -18.15
N ILE A 201 -3.32 12.05 -18.29
CA ILE A 201 -4.77 12.15 -18.33
C ILE A 201 -5.32 11.43 -17.12
N ASN A 202 -6.44 11.93 -16.61
CA ASN A 202 -7.14 11.30 -15.52
C ASN A 202 -8.40 10.60 -16.04
N THR A 203 -8.88 9.64 -15.25
CA THR A 203 -10.18 9.03 -15.45
C THR A 203 -10.88 8.92 -14.10
N PHE A 204 -12.18 9.17 -14.09
CA PHE A 204 -13.01 8.98 -12.90
C PHE A 204 -13.13 7.48 -12.60
N VAL A 205 -12.92 7.12 -11.33
CA VAL A 205 -13.02 5.74 -10.85
C VAL A 205 -14.35 5.55 -10.12
N THR A 206 -14.64 6.37 -9.11
CA THR A 206 -15.85 6.29 -8.29
C THR A 206 -16.12 7.60 -7.54
N ASP A 207 -17.34 7.80 -7.06
CA ASP A 207 -17.82 8.89 -6.16
C ASP A 207 -18.09 8.41 -4.73
N SER A 208 -17.73 7.15 -4.45
CA SER A 208 -17.93 6.48 -3.18
C SER A 208 -16.62 6.07 -2.50
N PHE A 209 -15.49 6.64 -2.90
CA PHE A 209 -14.18 6.28 -2.36
C PHE A 209 -14.05 6.67 -0.88
N SER A 210 -13.62 5.71 -0.06
CA SER A 210 -13.33 5.96 1.35
C SER A 210 -11.82 5.95 1.61
N ARG A 211 -11.12 4.87 1.26
CA ARG A 211 -9.67 4.74 1.46
C ARG A 211 -9.10 3.60 0.63
N PHE A 212 -7.81 3.66 0.33
CA PHE A 212 -7.07 2.49 -0.13
C PHE A 212 -6.92 1.47 1.01
N LEU A 213 -6.73 0.20 0.64
CA LEU A 213 -6.40 -0.85 1.61
C LEU A 213 -4.91 -0.75 2.00
N PRO A 214 -4.54 -1.04 3.26
CA PRO A 214 -3.15 -1.04 3.67
C PRO A 214 -2.36 -2.19 3.02
N ASP A 215 -1.03 -2.05 3.03
CA ASP A 215 -0.05 -3.07 2.61
C ASP A 215 -0.24 -3.63 1.18
N GLN A 216 -0.80 -2.83 0.27
CA GLN A 216 -0.96 -3.22 -1.12
C GLN A 216 0.35 -2.97 -1.89
N GLU A 217 0.91 -4.01 -2.53
CA GLU A 217 2.01 -3.83 -3.49
C GLU A 217 1.52 -3.19 -4.81
N VAL A 218 0.21 -3.23 -5.08
CA VAL A 218 -0.42 -2.66 -6.27
C VAL A 218 -1.72 -1.94 -5.93
N PRO A 219 -1.93 -0.71 -6.42
CA PRO A 219 -3.08 0.12 -6.04
C PRO A 219 -4.32 -0.22 -6.84
N GLN A 220 -4.80 -1.44 -6.69
CA GLN A 220 -5.98 -1.92 -7.39
C GLN A 220 -7.17 -2.02 -6.45
N LEU A 221 -6.97 -1.97 -5.13
CA LEU A 221 -8.00 -2.24 -4.15
C LEU A 221 -8.28 -1.04 -3.25
N PHE A 222 -9.55 -0.70 -3.09
CA PHE A 222 -10.00 0.33 -2.17
C PHE A 222 -11.31 -0.05 -1.50
N TYR A 223 -11.61 0.62 -0.39
CA TYR A 223 -12.92 0.55 0.25
C TYR A 223 -13.86 1.60 -0.35
N SER A 224 -14.99 1.12 -0.88
CA SER A 224 -16.10 1.92 -1.39
C SER A 224 -17.20 2.00 -0.31
N MET A 225 -17.71 3.19 -0.08
CA MET A 225 -18.91 3.42 0.72
C MET A 225 -20.10 2.71 0.05
N GLY A 226 -20.53 1.60 0.62
CA GLY A 226 -21.67 0.81 0.15
C GLY A 226 -21.29 -0.46 -0.62
N ASP A 227 -20.30 -0.41 -1.52
CA ASP A 227 -19.91 -1.61 -2.30
C ASP A 227 -18.92 -2.52 -1.57
N GLY A 228 -18.33 -2.05 -0.46
CA GLY A 228 -17.33 -2.80 0.27
C GLY A 228 -15.96 -2.71 -0.39
N VAL A 229 -15.23 -3.83 -0.46
CA VAL A 229 -13.91 -3.87 -1.12
C VAL A 229 -14.09 -3.96 -2.64
N VAL A 230 -13.54 -2.98 -3.35
CA VAL A 230 -13.63 -2.85 -4.80
C VAL A 230 -12.24 -2.94 -5.40
N ALA A 231 -12.12 -3.75 -6.45
CA ALA A 231 -10.98 -3.73 -7.33
C ALA A 231 -11.25 -2.79 -8.51
N PHE A 232 -10.25 -2.02 -8.92
CA PHE A 232 -10.29 -1.28 -10.17
C PHE A 232 -9.06 -1.52 -11.03
N HIS A 233 -9.30 -1.47 -12.33
CA HIS A 233 -8.27 -1.49 -13.36
C HIS A 233 -8.53 -0.35 -14.31
N VAL A 234 -7.46 0.19 -14.88
CA VAL A 234 -7.60 1.21 -15.90
C VAL A 234 -7.06 0.70 -17.22
N ASN A 235 -7.89 0.81 -18.26
CA ASN A 235 -7.62 0.25 -19.57
C ASN A 235 -7.59 1.35 -20.64
N TYR A 236 -6.74 1.15 -21.64
CA TYR A 236 -6.77 1.89 -22.90
C TYR A 236 -7.74 1.19 -23.85
N SER A 237 -8.68 1.93 -24.43
CA SER A 237 -9.44 1.43 -25.58
C SER A 237 -8.56 1.39 -26.82
N GLU A 238 -8.97 0.60 -27.82
CA GLU A 238 -8.37 0.61 -29.17
C GLU A 238 -8.41 2.00 -29.84
N THR A 239 -9.32 2.87 -29.38
CA THR A 239 -9.47 4.26 -29.85
C THR A 239 -8.68 5.28 -29.02
N GLY A 240 -7.94 4.85 -28.00
CA GLY A 240 -7.14 5.69 -27.10
C GLY A 240 -7.94 6.36 -25.97
N ALA A 241 -9.22 6.02 -25.78
CA ALA A 241 -10.01 6.48 -24.65
C ALA A 241 -9.62 5.69 -23.39
N ILE A 242 -9.46 6.38 -22.27
CA ILE A 242 -9.13 5.77 -20.98
C ILE A 242 -10.40 5.60 -20.15
N ARG A 243 -10.59 4.39 -19.60
CA ARG A 243 -11.68 4.09 -18.67
C ARG A 243 -11.20 3.24 -17.52
N ALA A 244 -11.61 3.60 -16.31
CA ALA A 244 -11.56 2.72 -15.17
C ALA A 244 -12.71 1.70 -15.25
N THR A 245 -12.39 0.43 -15.04
CA THR A 245 -13.34 -0.67 -14.82
C THR A 245 -13.27 -1.07 -13.36
N ARG A 246 -14.42 -1.31 -12.74
CA ARG A 246 -14.55 -1.72 -11.35
C ARG A 246 -15.16 -3.12 -11.25
N SER A 247 -14.72 -3.86 -10.24
CA SER A 247 -15.30 -5.15 -9.88
C SER A 247 -15.33 -5.30 -8.36
N ASN A 248 -16.50 -5.63 -7.82
CA ASN A 248 -16.64 -5.90 -6.39
C ASN A 248 -15.92 -7.22 -6.07
N VAL A 249 -15.09 -7.19 -5.03
CA VAL A 249 -14.34 -8.37 -4.57
C VAL A 249 -15.26 -9.31 -3.77
N GLY A 250 -16.36 -8.78 -3.24
CA GLY A 250 -17.36 -9.54 -2.47
C GLY A 250 -17.21 -9.42 -0.96
N ILE A 251 -16.27 -8.61 -0.46
CA ILE A 251 -16.15 -8.28 0.97
C ILE A 251 -17.01 -7.05 1.26
N VAL A 252 -18.09 -7.21 2.01
CA VAL A 252 -19.00 -6.12 2.36
C VAL A 252 -18.67 -5.60 3.76
N ALA A 253 -18.36 -4.30 3.88
CA ALA A 253 -18.09 -3.62 5.16
C ALA A 253 -17.17 -4.43 6.12
N PRO A 254 -15.87 -4.60 5.80
CA PRO A 254 -14.96 -5.37 6.62
C PRO A 254 -14.84 -4.78 8.02
N ARG A 255 -15.12 -5.60 9.04
CA ARG A 255 -14.97 -5.27 10.46
C ARG A 255 -13.55 -5.49 10.96
N ILE A 256 -12.85 -6.48 10.41
CA ILE A 256 -11.44 -6.76 10.73
C ILE A 256 -10.67 -6.86 9.42
N VAL A 257 -9.52 -6.19 9.36
CA VAL A 257 -8.55 -6.29 8.28
C VAL A 257 -7.20 -6.62 8.91
N ALA A 258 -6.59 -7.73 8.52
CA ALA A 258 -5.31 -8.20 9.05
C ALA A 258 -4.44 -8.71 7.90
N GLY A 259 -3.78 -7.79 7.21
CA GLY A 259 -3.04 -8.11 5.98
C GLY A 259 -4.00 -8.54 4.86
N ASP A 260 -3.82 -9.77 4.39
CA ASP A 260 -4.69 -10.42 3.38
C ASP A 260 -5.93 -11.09 3.97
N LEU A 261 -6.14 -11.04 5.30
CA LEU A 261 -7.29 -11.64 5.98
C LEU A 261 -8.36 -10.60 6.31
N PHE A 262 -9.62 -10.93 6.04
CA PHE A 262 -10.75 -10.05 6.21
C PHE A 262 -11.88 -10.75 6.96
N VAL A 263 -12.44 -10.10 7.99
CA VAL A 263 -13.73 -10.49 8.57
C VAL A 263 -14.76 -9.45 8.18
N ASP A 264 -15.78 -9.86 7.45
CA ASP A 264 -16.87 -8.97 7.02
C ASP A 264 -17.89 -8.70 8.14
N ASN A 265 -18.91 -7.89 7.83
CA ASN A 265 -19.99 -7.59 8.78
C ASN A 265 -20.98 -8.75 9.00
N LEU A 266 -20.85 -9.83 8.24
CA LEU A 266 -21.59 -11.09 8.41
C LEU A 266 -20.79 -12.12 9.22
N ASP A 267 -19.67 -11.68 9.83
CA ASP A 267 -18.71 -12.50 10.58
C ASP A 267 -18.12 -13.66 9.74
N VAL A 268 -17.99 -13.46 8.44
CA VAL A 268 -17.33 -14.39 7.53
C VAL A 268 -15.87 -13.99 7.35
N LEU A 269 -14.97 -14.95 7.56
CA LEU A 269 -13.53 -14.80 7.38
C LEU A 269 -13.13 -15.26 5.99
N TYR A 270 -12.43 -14.37 5.29
CA TYR A 270 -11.89 -14.59 3.96
C TYR A 270 -10.38 -14.35 3.94
N ARG A 271 -9.71 -14.98 2.98
CA ARG A 271 -8.37 -14.57 2.53
C ARG A 271 -8.47 -13.98 1.12
N LEU A 272 -7.88 -12.82 0.93
CA LEU A 272 -7.79 -12.14 -0.35
C LEU A 272 -6.41 -12.41 -0.98
N ASP A 273 -6.39 -13.25 -2.00
CA ASP A 273 -5.18 -13.48 -2.80
C ASP A 273 -5.19 -12.47 -3.97
N THR A 274 -4.10 -11.74 -4.19
CA THR A 274 -3.99 -10.70 -5.23
C THR A 274 -3.17 -11.13 -6.45
N GLU A 275 -2.46 -12.26 -6.39
CA GLU A 275 -1.65 -12.79 -7.49
C GLU A 275 -1.97 -14.28 -7.76
N PRO A 276 -2.01 -14.73 -9.04
CA PRO A 276 -1.90 -13.93 -10.26
C PRO A 276 -3.16 -13.12 -10.61
N ASP A 277 -4.30 -13.45 -9.98
CA ASP A 277 -5.58 -12.76 -10.14
C ASP A 277 -6.18 -12.52 -8.74
N ILE A 278 -7.00 -11.47 -8.62
CA ILE A 278 -7.74 -11.17 -7.38
C ILE A 278 -8.76 -12.26 -7.12
N LYS A 279 -8.59 -12.99 -6.01
CA LYS A 279 -9.46 -14.10 -5.58
C LYS A 279 -9.79 -14.00 -4.11
N LEU A 280 -11.09 -14.09 -3.81
CA LEU A 280 -11.59 -14.15 -2.44
C LEU A 280 -11.84 -15.60 -2.04
N ASN A 281 -11.07 -16.10 -1.08
CA ASN A 281 -11.19 -17.46 -0.58
C ASN A 281 -11.94 -17.47 0.74
N TRP A 282 -13.07 -18.17 0.78
CA TRP A 282 -13.80 -18.41 2.01
C TRP A 282 -13.01 -19.34 2.95
N ILE A 283 -12.92 -18.99 4.24
CA ILE A 283 -12.27 -19.83 5.27
C ILE A 283 -13.31 -20.39 6.23
N THR A 284 -14.08 -19.52 6.87
CA THR A 284 -15.08 -19.91 7.87
C THR A 284 -16.06 -18.78 8.15
N ASN A 285 -17.12 -19.04 8.93
CA ASN A 285 -18.12 -18.05 9.34
C ASN A 285 -18.32 -18.03 10.86
N TYR A 286 -19.08 -17.03 11.34
CA TYR A 286 -19.29 -16.76 12.77
C TYR A 286 -18.01 -16.38 13.51
N VAL A 287 -17.09 -15.68 12.84
CA VAL A 287 -15.83 -15.21 13.42
C VAL A 287 -16.06 -14.00 14.30
N LYS A 288 -15.84 -14.17 15.60
CA LYS A 288 -15.94 -13.12 16.62
C LYS A 288 -14.66 -12.27 16.68
N SER A 289 -13.50 -12.91 16.72
CA SER A 289 -12.19 -12.24 16.79
C SER A 289 -11.13 -12.95 15.94
N LEU A 290 -10.11 -12.19 15.55
CA LEU A 290 -8.92 -12.66 14.83
C LEU A 290 -7.70 -12.00 15.47
N GLU A 291 -6.75 -12.81 15.96
CA GLU A 291 -5.59 -12.35 16.72
C GLU A 291 -4.31 -12.94 16.14
N CYS A 292 -3.28 -12.11 15.93
CA CYS A 292 -1.95 -12.59 15.55
C CYS A 292 -1.30 -13.29 16.75
N ILE A 293 -0.96 -14.57 16.60
CA ILE A 293 -0.43 -15.42 17.69
C ILE A 293 1.02 -15.84 17.48
N GLY A 294 1.61 -15.49 16.34
CA GLY A 294 3.02 -15.76 16.06
C GLY A 294 3.30 -15.91 14.57
N GLU A 295 4.19 -16.84 14.26
CA GLU A 295 4.68 -17.11 12.91
C GLU A 295 4.55 -18.60 12.59
N LYS A 296 4.25 -18.91 11.34
CA LYS A 296 4.36 -20.25 10.76
C LYS A 296 4.87 -20.13 9.33
N ASN A 297 5.93 -20.86 9.00
CA ASN A 297 6.56 -20.87 7.68
C ASN A 297 7.00 -19.48 7.16
N GLY A 298 7.49 -18.59 8.03
CA GLY A 298 7.89 -17.24 7.62
C GLY A 298 6.75 -16.23 7.53
N CYS A 299 5.50 -16.64 7.77
CA CYS A 299 4.32 -15.80 7.64
C CYS A 299 3.56 -15.66 8.97
N LYS A 300 2.76 -14.58 9.09
CA LYS A 300 1.96 -14.31 10.29
C LYS A 300 0.91 -15.40 10.49
N LEU A 301 0.88 -15.97 11.70
CA LEU A 301 -0.10 -16.97 12.13
C LEU A 301 -1.18 -16.28 12.96
N PHE A 302 -2.43 -16.44 12.57
CA PHE A 302 -3.59 -15.90 13.26
C PHE A 302 -4.45 -17.00 13.87
N ARG A 303 -4.99 -16.71 15.05
CA ARG A 303 -6.06 -17.48 15.67
C ARG A 303 -7.39 -16.75 15.49
N TYR A 304 -8.38 -17.44 14.95
CA TYR A 304 -9.76 -16.96 14.95
C TYR A 304 -10.55 -17.62 16.08
N THR A 305 -11.46 -16.86 16.69
CA THR A 305 -12.42 -17.36 17.67
C THR A 305 -13.82 -17.23 17.10
N LEU A 306 -14.59 -18.32 17.11
CA LEU A 306 -15.97 -18.34 16.66
C LEU A 306 -16.93 -17.88 17.76
N THR A 307 -18.15 -17.52 17.40
CA THR A 307 -19.20 -17.10 18.36
C THR A 307 -19.53 -18.18 19.40
N ASN A 308 -19.30 -19.46 19.08
CA ASN A 308 -19.45 -20.59 20.00
C ASN A 308 -18.18 -20.90 20.83
N ASN A 309 -17.21 -20.00 20.85
CA ASN A 309 -15.90 -20.10 21.52
C ASN A 309 -14.98 -21.22 21.01
N ARG A 310 -15.30 -21.89 19.90
CA ARG A 310 -14.32 -22.73 19.20
C ARG A 310 -13.27 -21.83 18.54
N THR A 311 -12.05 -22.32 18.48
CA THR A 311 -10.93 -21.61 17.86
C THR A 311 -10.37 -22.41 16.70
N GLY A 312 -9.84 -21.72 15.71
CA GLY A 312 -8.97 -22.32 14.70
C GLY A 312 -7.84 -21.37 14.35
N GLU A 313 -6.98 -21.83 13.46
CA GLU A 313 -5.78 -21.09 13.05
C GLU A 313 -5.75 -20.92 11.54
N VAL A 314 -5.21 -19.80 11.09
CA VAL A 314 -5.01 -19.48 9.67
C VAL A 314 -3.67 -18.78 9.49
N VAL A 315 -2.93 -19.17 8.46
CA VAL A 315 -1.67 -18.51 8.08
C VAL A 315 -2.00 -17.48 7.00
N SER A 316 -1.58 -16.24 7.24
CA SER A 316 -1.65 -15.13 6.29
C SER A 316 -0.53 -15.27 5.24
N ASN A 317 -0.68 -14.66 4.06
CA ASN A 317 0.42 -14.51 3.10
C ASN A 317 1.40 -13.40 3.50
N VAL A 318 1.07 -12.60 4.53
CA VAL A 318 1.94 -11.54 5.04
C VAL A 318 3.09 -12.15 5.83
N LYS A 319 4.31 -11.77 5.47
CA LYS A 319 5.52 -12.21 6.17
C LYS A 319 5.49 -11.80 7.64
N ALA A 320 5.93 -12.70 8.51
CA ALA A 320 6.14 -12.37 9.91
C ALA A 320 7.38 -11.46 10.01
N GLU A 321 7.19 -10.29 10.59
CA GLU A 321 8.30 -9.38 10.87
C GLU A 321 8.74 -9.54 12.32
N ASP A 322 10.05 -9.44 12.55
CA ASP A 322 10.60 -9.28 13.89
C ASP A 322 9.91 -8.08 14.56
N PRO A 323 9.23 -8.24 15.72
CA PRO A 323 8.47 -7.17 16.34
C PRO A 323 9.35 -6.00 16.78
N SER A 324 10.68 -6.17 16.82
CA SER A 324 11.63 -5.08 17.06
C SER A 324 11.97 -4.29 15.79
N VAL A 325 11.59 -4.76 14.61
CA VAL A 325 11.83 -4.15 13.30
C VAL A 325 10.58 -3.42 12.83
N ILE A 326 10.76 -2.21 12.32
CA ILE A 326 9.68 -1.40 11.70
C ILE A 326 9.88 -1.21 10.20
N MET A 327 11.05 -1.57 9.67
CA MET A 327 11.33 -1.47 8.24
C MET A 327 12.46 -2.42 7.84
N ARG A 328 12.26 -3.07 6.69
CA ARG A 328 13.34 -3.69 5.91
C ARG A 328 13.30 -3.12 4.49
N LYS A 329 14.46 -2.78 3.92
CA LYS A 329 14.54 -2.27 2.54
C LYS A 329 15.82 -2.74 1.86
N GLU A 330 15.68 -3.24 0.64
CA GLU A 330 16.79 -3.52 -0.27
C GLU A 330 16.85 -2.40 -1.31
N LEU A 331 17.99 -1.73 -1.41
CA LEU A 331 18.19 -0.58 -2.31
C LEU A 331 19.32 -0.88 -3.28
N SER A 332 19.07 -0.75 -4.59
CA SER A 332 20.14 -0.80 -5.59
C SER A 332 21.00 0.45 -5.49
N ALA A 333 22.31 0.30 -5.30
CA ALA A 333 23.28 1.40 -5.34
C ALA A 333 23.88 1.61 -6.74
N GLY A 334 23.33 0.95 -7.76
CA GLY A 334 23.90 0.88 -9.10
C GLY A 334 25.07 -0.12 -9.20
N SER A 335 25.53 -0.37 -10.43
CA SER A 335 26.66 -1.27 -10.73
C SER A 335 26.55 -2.67 -10.11
N GLY A 336 25.32 -3.20 -9.96
CA GLY A 336 25.05 -4.52 -9.39
C GLY A 336 25.26 -4.63 -7.88
N LYS A 337 25.39 -3.50 -7.17
CA LYS A 337 25.51 -3.48 -5.70
C LYS A 337 24.14 -3.21 -5.07
N THR A 338 23.87 -3.91 -3.97
CA THR A 338 22.64 -3.76 -3.18
C THR A 338 22.99 -3.40 -1.74
N VAL A 339 22.22 -2.48 -1.17
CA VAL A 339 22.28 -2.09 0.24
C VAL A 339 21.05 -2.66 0.95
N SER A 340 21.29 -3.53 1.92
CA SER A 340 20.27 -4.10 2.78
C SER A 340 20.15 -3.26 4.05
N CYS A 341 18.95 -2.78 4.36
CA CYS A 341 18.68 -1.89 5.49
C CYS A 341 17.61 -2.47 6.42
N VAL A 342 17.80 -2.28 7.72
CA VAL A 342 16.84 -2.62 8.77
C VAL A 342 16.71 -1.44 9.72
N ILE A 343 15.50 -0.97 9.97
CA ILE A 343 15.22 0.02 11.03
C ILE A 343 14.43 -0.66 12.13
N THR A 344 14.88 -0.50 13.37
CA THR A 344 14.20 -1.03 14.56
C THR A 344 13.20 -0.03 15.15
N ARG A 345 12.30 -0.50 16.02
CA ARG A 345 11.38 0.34 16.82
C ARG A 345 12.10 1.41 17.63
N ASN A 346 13.36 1.18 17.98
CA ASN A 346 14.22 2.16 18.66
C ASN A 346 14.86 3.16 17.69
N ARG A 347 14.37 3.27 16.44
CA ARG A 347 14.87 4.15 15.37
C ARG A 347 16.35 3.95 15.08
N GLN A 348 16.86 2.74 15.30
CA GLN A 348 18.22 2.36 14.94
C GLN A 348 18.21 1.74 13.55
N LEU A 349 18.83 2.43 12.60
CA LEU A 349 19.12 1.92 11.26
C LEU A 349 20.41 1.12 11.30
N SER A 350 20.36 -0.13 10.87
CA SER A 350 21.52 -0.91 10.51
C SER A 350 21.49 -1.18 9.02
N GLY A 351 22.62 -1.02 8.32
CA GLY A 351 22.69 -1.35 6.91
C GLY A 351 23.98 -2.04 6.50
N THR A 352 23.88 -2.88 5.48
CA THR A 352 24.96 -3.71 4.97
C THR A 352 25.09 -3.54 3.46
N CYS A 353 26.32 -3.38 2.97
CA CYS A 353 26.63 -3.41 1.54
C CYS A 353 27.99 -4.07 1.33
N SER A 354 28.06 -5.10 0.48
CA SER A 354 29.32 -5.80 0.14
C SER A 354 30.14 -6.21 1.39
N GLY A 355 29.48 -6.71 2.43
CA GLY A 355 30.10 -7.12 3.70
C GLY A 355 30.48 -5.97 4.65
N LYS A 356 30.32 -4.71 4.25
CA LYS A 356 30.50 -3.54 5.12
C LYS A 356 29.20 -3.23 5.84
N GLN A 357 29.28 -2.96 7.13
CA GLN A 357 28.14 -2.66 7.99
C GLN A 357 28.24 -1.25 8.59
N PHE A 358 27.10 -0.67 8.94
CA PHE A 358 27.02 0.54 9.72
C PHE A 358 25.74 0.57 10.57
N THR A 359 25.76 1.40 11.61
CA THR A 359 24.60 1.63 12.47
C THR A 359 24.47 3.11 12.80
N VAL A 360 23.26 3.67 12.63
CA VAL A 360 22.91 5.06 12.95
C VAL A 360 21.63 5.07 13.76
N THR A 361 21.53 5.96 14.75
CA THR A 361 20.34 6.16 15.59
C THR A 361 19.49 7.33 15.12
N ASN A 362 18.24 7.35 15.58
CA ASN A 362 17.26 8.40 15.28
C ASN A 362 16.98 8.51 13.78
N VAL A 363 16.79 7.37 13.11
CA VAL A 363 16.42 7.29 11.70
C VAL A 363 14.93 6.99 11.58
N GLU A 364 14.25 7.82 10.80
CA GLU A 364 12.84 7.64 10.46
C GLU A 364 12.67 6.62 9.34
N THR A 365 13.37 6.83 8.22
CA THR A 365 13.26 6.01 7.01
C THR A 365 14.53 6.06 6.17
N VAL A 366 14.74 5.05 5.31
CA VAL A 366 15.77 5.06 4.26
C VAL A 366 15.20 5.55 2.93
N LEU A 367 15.87 6.53 2.35
CA LEU A 367 15.38 7.25 1.18
C LEU A 367 15.90 6.62 -0.12
N HIS A 368 17.22 6.49 -0.25
CA HIS A 368 17.85 6.12 -1.52
C HIS A 368 19.21 5.47 -1.29
N ALA A 369 19.74 4.75 -2.27
CA ALA A 369 21.15 4.38 -2.33
C ALA A 369 21.68 4.61 -3.75
N ASP A 370 22.91 5.10 -3.86
CA ASP A 370 23.57 5.26 -5.16
C ASP A 370 25.09 5.16 -5.03
N THR A 371 25.77 5.28 -6.17
CA THR A 371 27.23 5.34 -6.23
C THR A 371 27.68 6.76 -6.57
N VAL A 372 28.29 7.44 -5.60
CA VAL A 372 28.85 8.80 -5.77
C VAL A 372 30.36 8.70 -5.89
N SER A 373 30.90 9.12 -7.05
CA SER A 373 32.35 9.09 -7.32
C SER A 373 32.98 7.71 -7.05
N GLY A 374 32.28 6.63 -7.43
CA GLY A 374 32.72 5.25 -7.26
C GLY A 374 32.47 4.64 -5.87
N LYS A 375 31.89 5.40 -4.93
CA LYS A 375 31.64 4.97 -3.55
C LYS A 375 30.16 4.78 -3.29
N VAL A 376 29.80 3.74 -2.55
CA VAL A 376 28.39 3.46 -2.23
C VAL A 376 27.93 4.38 -1.11
N CYS A 377 26.82 5.08 -1.35
CA CYS A 377 26.19 5.99 -0.43
C CYS A 377 24.75 5.54 -0.15
N LEU A 378 24.33 5.67 1.11
CA LEU A 378 22.94 5.51 1.54
C LEU A 378 22.43 6.84 2.08
N TYR A 379 21.22 7.22 1.68
CA TYR A 379 20.54 8.42 2.14
C TYR A 379 19.38 8.05 3.04
N PHE A 380 19.22 8.78 4.13
CA PHE A 380 18.20 8.50 5.12
C PHE A 380 17.71 9.79 5.77
N LEU A 381 16.47 9.71 6.26
CA LEU A 381 15.80 10.79 6.96
C LEU A 381 15.90 10.51 8.46
N ARG A 382 16.30 11.50 9.25
CA ARG A 382 16.35 11.40 10.71
C ARG A 382 15.10 11.98 11.35
N THR A 383 14.84 11.61 12.61
CA THR A 383 13.61 11.96 13.33
C THR A 383 13.46 13.47 13.59
N ASP A 384 14.51 14.27 13.43
CA ASP A 384 14.47 15.75 13.47
C ASP A 384 14.14 16.39 12.10
N GLY A 385 13.94 15.57 11.07
CA GLY A 385 13.70 15.97 9.69
C GLY A 385 14.94 16.36 8.90
N SER A 386 16.14 16.12 9.43
CA SER A 386 17.37 16.29 8.68
C SER A 386 17.60 15.13 7.70
N ILE A 387 18.12 15.43 6.52
CA ILE A 387 18.48 14.44 5.50
C ILE A 387 19.99 14.20 5.57
N TRP A 388 20.38 12.95 5.70
CA TRP A 388 21.78 12.53 5.85
C TRP A 388 22.19 11.54 4.78
N MET A 389 23.50 11.46 4.58
CA MET A 389 24.15 10.47 3.73
C MET A 389 25.24 9.74 4.51
N TYR A 390 25.25 8.42 4.42
CA TYR A 390 26.35 7.58 4.88
C TYR A 390 27.12 7.00 3.69
N ASN A 391 28.44 7.13 3.71
CA ASN A 391 29.33 6.55 2.71
C ASN A 391 29.97 5.26 3.23
N PHE A 392 29.69 4.12 2.60
CA PHE A 392 30.21 2.81 3.05
C PHE A 392 31.72 2.65 2.90
N ASP A 393 32.36 3.42 2.01
CA ASP A 393 33.80 3.34 1.76
C ASP A 393 34.60 4.19 2.75
N THR A 394 34.18 5.43 2.99
CA THR A 394 34.86 6.35 3.93
C THR A 394 34.32 6.25 5.36
N LYS A 395 33.18 5.58 5.57
CA LYS A 395 32.43 5.55 6.83
C LYS A 395 32.01 6.93 7.33
N ALA A 396 31.97 7.92 6.43
CA ALA A 396 31.55 9.27 6.78
C ALA A 396 30.03 9.37 6.78
N CYS A 397 29.50 10.08 7.77
CA CYS A 397 28.10 10.49 7.83
C CYS A 397 28.04 12.01 7.64
N THR A 398 27.29 12.47 6.65
CA THR A 398 27.23 13.87 6.24
C THR A 398 25.78 14.34 6.21
N GLU A 399 25.49 15.43 6.91
CA GLU A 399 24.22 16.14 6.80
C GLU A 399 24.12 16.84 5.44
N LEU A 400 23.03 16.60 4.71
CA LEU A 400 22.78 17.17 3.39
C LEU A 400 21.71 18.26 3.41
N ALA A 401 20.76 18.17 4.33
CA ALA A 401 19.76 19.19 4.60
C ALA A 401 19.43 19.19 6.09
N SER A 402 19.41 20.36 6.69
CA SER A 402 19.06 20.51 8.10
C SER A 402 17.58 20.30 8.33
N GLY A 403 17.28 19.64 9.44
CA GLY A 403 15.91 19.48 9.92
C GLY A 403 15.41 20.78 10.54
N SER A 404 14.10 21.01 10.44
CA SER A 404 13.40 22.07 11.16
C SER A 404 12.47 21.49 12.23
N GLY A 405 12.83 20.33 12.79
CA GLY A 405 12.04 19.48 13.68
C GLY A 405 11.04 20.26 14.52
N SER A 406 9.76 20.10 14.21
CA SER A 406 8.67 20.76 14.92
C SER A 406 7.43 19.88 15.11
N GLY A 407 7.48 18.60 14.70
CA GLY A 407 6.41 17.67 15.03
C GLY A 407 6.48 17.30 16.52
N VAL A 408 5.34 17.36 17.20
CA VAL A 408 5.22 16.81 18.56
C VAL A 408 4.51 15.47 18.46
N LYS A 409 5.15 14.40 18.93
CA LYS A 409 4.54 13.06 18.96
C LYS A 409 3.19 13.12 19.67
N GLY A 410 2.14 12.60 19.05
CA GLY A 410 0.78 12.60 19.60
C GLY A 410 -0.02 13.87 19.32
N ASP A 411 0.54 14.88 18.66
CA ASP A 411 -0.16 16.09 18.20
C ASP A 411 -1.05 15.76 16.99
N VAL A 412 -2.25 15.23 17.23
CA VAL A 412 -3.19 14.86 16.17
C VAL A 412 -3.99 16.05 15.64
N ASN A 413 -4.06 17.13 16.42
CA ASN A 413 -4.80 18.34 16.06
C ASN A 413 -3.93 19.36 15.30
N GLY A 414 -2.61 19.16 15.26
CA GLY A 414 -1.63 20.00 14.55
C GLY A 414 -1.35 21.34 15.22
N ASP A 415 -1.59 21.47 16.53
CA ASP A 415 -1.41 22.72 17.28
C ASP A 415 0.02 22.96 17.78
N GLY A 416 0.93 22.01 17.51
CA GLY A 416 2.32 22.02 17.91
C GLY A 416 2.56 21.53 19.33
N LYS A 417 1.59 20.88 19.98
CA LYS A 417 1.69 20.33 21.33
C LYS A 417 1.02 18.96 21.40
N PHE A 418 1.48 18.13 22.34
CA PHE A 418 0.79 16.91 22.71
C PHE A 418 0.18 17.08 24.10
N ASN A 419 -1.14 17.12 24.15
CA ASN A 419 -1.89 17.37 25.38
C ASN A 419 -3.24 16.61 25.41
N THR A 420 -4.08 16.91 26.39
CA THR A 420 -5.38 16.23 26.55
C THR A 420 -6.38 16.48 25.41
N ASP A 421 -6.22 17.56 24.64
CA ASP A 421 -7.11 17.89 23.54
C ASP A 421 -6.85 16.99 22.32
N ASP A 422 -5.58 16.62 22.07
CA ASP A 422 -5.21 15.56 21.12
C ASP A 422 -5.85 14.23 21.49
N LEU A 423 -5.77 13.88 22.78
CA LEU A 423 -6.33 12.64 23.28
C LEU A 423 -7.85 12.59 23.11
N LYS A 424 -8.56 13.70 23.36
CA LYS A 424 -10.01 13.80 23.13
C LYS A 424 -10.35 13.72 21.65
N LEU A 425 -9.59 14.39 20.79
CA LEU A 425 -9.80 14.34 19.35
C LEU A 425 -9.65 12.90 18.83
N MET A 426 -8.59 12.21 19.26
CA MET A 426 -8.37 10.80 18.96
C MET A 426 -9.47 9.89 19.51
N GLN A 427 -9.93 10.09 20.75
CA GLN A 427 -11.05 9.34 21.34
C GLN A 427 -12.35 9.52 20.55
N ASN A 428 -12.65 10.75 20.17
CA ASN A 428 -13.82 11.06 19.38
C ASN A 428 -13.72 10.43 17.99
N TRP A 429 -12.55 10.44 17.37
CA TRP A 429 -12.33 9.83 16.06
C TRP A 429 -12.47 8.30 16.09
N VAL A 430 -11.84 7.64 17.06
CA VAL A 430 -11.97 6.18 17.23
C VAL A 430 -13.39 5.78 17.63
N GLY A 431 -14.08 6.61 18.42
CA GLY A 431 -15.44 6.34 18.90
C GLY A 431 -16.57 6.80 17.98
N SER A 432 -16.28 7.67 17.01
CA SER A 432 -17.25 8.23 16.06
C SER A 432 -16.56 8.69 14.76
N GLU A 433 -17.07 8.26 13.60
CA GLU A 433 -16.46 8.55 12.28
C GLU A 433 -16.56 10.03 11.83
N ASN A 434 -17.01 10.96 12.68
CA ASN A 434 -17.40 12.32 12.30
C ASN A 434 -16.42 13.44 12.72
N SER A 435 -15.27 13.11 13.31
CA SER A 435 -14.22 14.10 13.59
C SER A 435 -13.10 14.02 12.55
N THR A 436 -12.49 15.14 12.19
CA THR A 436 -11.33 15.19 11.28
C THR A 436 -10.04 15.17 12.11
N ILE A 437 -9.09 14.31 11.74
CA ILE A 437 -7.74 14.31 12.32
C ILE A 437 -6.82 15.07 11.37
N ALA A 438 -6.23 16.17 11.84
CA ALA A 438 -5.37 17.02 11.02
C ALA A 438 -4.01 16.36 10.75
N ASN A 439 -3.48 15.61 11.73
CA ASN A 439 -2.17 14.99 11.64
C ASN A 439 -2.20 13.54 12.09
N TRP A 440 -2.80 12.68 11.25
CA TRP A 440 -3.04 11.30 11.61
C TRP A 440 -1.74 10.52 11.86
N LYS A 441 -0.67 10.86 11.15
CA LYS A 441 0.66 10.25 11.33
C LYS A 441 1.30 10.61 12.66
N CYS A 442 0.96 11.74 13.28
CA CYS A 442 1.42 12.05 14.64
C CYS A 442 0.65 11.26 15.70
N GLY A 443 -0.58 10.84 15.39
CA GLY A 443 -1.40 9.97 16.23
C GLY A 443 -1.11 8.48 16.09
N ASP A 444 -0.63 8.04 14.92
CA ASP A 444 -0.18 6.66 14.68
C ASP A 444 1.12 6.43 15.50
N LEU A 445 0.96 5.98 16.73
CA LEU A 445 2.03 5.79 17.70
C LEU A 445 2.62 4.38 17.63
N ASN A 446 1.87 3.41 17.13
CA ASN A 446 2.31 2.04 16.94
C ASN A 446 2.99 1.81 15.56
N LYS A 447 2.85 2.76 14.63
CA LYS A 447 3.39 2.79 13.27
C LYS A 447 2.94 1.65 12.39
N ASP A 448 1.69 1.24 12.52
CA ASP A 448 1.04 0.28 11.62
C ASP A 448 0.34 0.94 10.42
N ASN A 449 0.54 2.25 10.22
CA ASN A 449 -0.13 3.08 9.21
C ASN A 449 -1.65 3.10 9.33
N SER A 450 -2.19 2.68 10.47
CA SER A 450 -3.56 2.86 10.86
C SER A 450 -3.62 3.79 12.07
N LEU A 451 -4.72 4.50 12.22
CA LEU A 451 -5.09 5.07 13.51
C LEU A 451 -6.12 4.15 14.12
N ASP A 452 -5.87 3.66 15.33
CA ASP A 452 -6.83 2.80 16.00
C ASP A 452 -6.84 2.95 17.54
N SER A 453 -7.55 2.03 18.20
CA SER A 453 -7.61 1.99 19.66
C SER A 453 -6.27 1.69 20.34
N THR A 454 -5.33 1.06 19.63
CA THR A 454 -3.97 0.78 20.08
C THR A 454 -3.18 2.06 20.22
N ASP A 455 -3.23 2.94 19.22
CA ASP A 455 -2.61 4.27 19.27
C ASP A 455 -3.18 5.13 20.38
N LEU A 456 -4.50 5.12 20.52
CA LEU A 456 -5.18 5.82 21.58
C LEU A 456 -4.72 5.33 22.97
N ALA A 457 -4.48 4.03 23.14
CA ALA A 457 -3.94 3.49 24.39
C ALA A 457 -2.50 3.97 24.65
N LEU A 458 -1.68 4.06 23.61
CA LEU A 458 -0.34 4.62 23.69
C LEU A 458 -0.37 6.11 24.05
N MET A 459 -1.29 6.90 23.49
CA MET A 459 -1.47 8.32 23.84
C MET A 459 -1.88 8.50 25.30
N LYS A 460 -2.82 7.68 25.81
CA LYS A 460 -3.22 7.71 27.23
C LYS A 460 -2.04 7.43 28.14
N ARG A 461 -1.25 6.41 27.83
CA ARG A 461 -0.06 6.06 28.61
C ARG A 461 0.93 7.22 28.63
N ASP A 462 1.23 7.80 27.48
CA ASP A 462 2.24 8.85 27.36
C ASP A 462 1.81 10.18 28.05
N LEU A 463 0.49 10.46 28.19
CA LEU A 463 -0.05 11.64 28.90
C LEU A 463 -0.29 11.44 30.41
N MET A 464 -0.36 10.20 30.88
CA MET A 464 -0.67 9.86 32.28
C MET A 464 0.57 9.54 33.12
N HIS A 465 1.78 9.81 32.61
CA HIS A 465 3.05 9.63 33.30
C HIS A 465 3.70 10.94 33.75
#